data_AF-Q7X4L0-F1
#
_entry.id   AF-Q7X4L0-F1
#
_cell.length_a   1.000
_cell.length_b   1.000
_cell.length_c   1.000
_cell.angle_alpha   90.00
_cell.angle_beta   90.00
_cell.angle_gamma   90.00
#
_symmetry.space_group_name_H-M   'P 1'
#
loop_
_entity.id
_entity.type
_entity.pdbx_description
1 polymer ?
#
loop_
_entity_poly.entity_id
_entity_poly.type
_entity_poly.pdbx_seq_one_letter_code
_entity_poly.pdbx_strand_id
1 'polypeptide(L)'
;AQQLNLTNWKVTLPTGSSGSPTEVKQPALATFSSSPWFTVNSKCTGVQFRSAVNAVTTPNSSYGRAELREMTDNGTKNASWSATSGTHTMTFREAFNKLPNDKPHVVGAQIHDGDDDVTVFRLEGTSLYITKGDNTHHKLVTSNYKL
;
A
#
# COMPACT_ATOMS: atom_id res chain seq x y z
N ALA A 1 6.94 -3.12 14.24
CA ALA A 1 6.79 -1.65 14.18
C ALA A 1 8.03 -0.89 14.69
N GLN A 2 9.25 -1.31 14.35
CA GLN A 2 10.49 -0.67 14.86
C GLN A 2 11.07 0.38 13.90
N GLN A 3 10.74 0.28 12.61
CA GLN A 3 11.25 1.15 11.54
C GLN A 3 10.28 2.30 11.18
N LEU A 4 8.99 2.11 11.44
CA LEU A 4 7.91 3.05 11.13
C LEU A 4 6.98 3.13 12.35
N ASN A 5 6.40 4.31 12.59
CA ASN A 5 5.31 4.44 13.55
C ASN A 5 4.02 3.86 12.95
N LEU A 6 3.66 2.65 13.37
CA LEU A 6 2.49 1.91 12.87
C LEU A 6 1.26 2.02 13.78
N THR A 7 1.27 2.90 14.79
CA THR A 7 0.17 3.02 15.77
C THR A 7 -1.18 3.24 15.10
N ASN A 8 -1.22 4.11 14.09
CA ASN A 8 -2.43 4.46 13.36
C ASN A 8 -2.48 3.77 11.98
N TRP A 9 -2.15 2.48 11.96
CA TRP A 9 -2.21 1.66 10.75
C TRP A 9 -2.72 0.26 11.08
N LYS A 10 -3.37 -0.36 10.09
CA LYS A 10 -3.48 -1.81 9.97
C LYS A 10 -2.74 -2.24 8.71
N VAL A 11 -2.35 -3.52 8.62
CA VAL A 11 -1.81 -4.09 7.37
C VAL A 11 -2.76 -5.14 6.81
N THR A 12 -2.99 -5.10 5.51
CA THR A 12 -3.65 -6.17 4.75
C THR A 12 -2.57 -6.96 4.02
N LEU A 13 -2.61 -8.29 4.12
CA LEU A 13 -1.61 -9.21 3.56
C LEU A 13 -2.11 -9.89 2.28
N PRO A 14 -1.21 -10.36 1.40
CA PRO A 14 -1.56 -11.07 0.16
C PRO A 14 -1.93 -12.54 0.42
N THR A 15 -2.14 -12.91 1.68
CA THR A 15 -2.45 -14.26 2.16
C THR A 15 -3.80 -14.25 2.86
N GLY A 16 -4.40 -15.41 3.06
CA GLY A 16 -5.70 -15.54 3.73
C GLY A 16 -6.52 -16.66 3.10
N SER A 17 -7.80 -16.71 3.43
CA SER A 17 -8.74 -17.56 2.71
C SER A 17 -9.20 -16.89 1.42
N SER A 18 -9.72 -17.68 0.46
CA SER A 18 -10.20 -17.16 -0.81
C SER A 18 -11.22 -16.03 -0.61
N GLY A 19 -11.00 -14.88 -1.25
CA GLY A 19 -11.85 -13.69 -1.09
C GLY A 19 -11.68 -12.94 0.24
N SER A 20 -10.77 -13.36 1.12
CA SER A 20 -10.58 -12.75 2.44
C SER A 20 -9.10 -12.64 2.81
N PRO A 21 -8.42 -11.59 2.33
CA PRO A 21 -7.05 -11.29 2.73
C PRO A 21 -6.96 -11.06 4.25
N THR A 22 -5.89 -11.57 4.86
CA THR A 22 -5.63 -11.40 6.30
C THR A 22 -5.32 -9.95 6.61
N GLU A 23 -6.00 -9.40 7.61
CA GLU A 23 -5.70 -8.08 8.17
C GLU A 23 -5.11 -8.21 9.58
N VAL A 24 -4.07 -7.43 9.87
CA VAL A 24 -3.47 -7.35 11.21
C VAL A 24 -3.58 -5.91 11.72
N LYS A 25 -4.30 -5.75 12.82
CA LYS A 25 -4.55 -4.47 13.51
C LYS A 25 -3.70 -4.35 14.78
N GLN A 26 -3.69 -3.17 15.38
CA GLN A 26 -3.15 -3.01 16.74
C GLN A 26 -4.00 -3.77 17.78
N PRO A 27 -3.39 -4.28 18.87
CA PRO A 27 -1.96 -4.19 19.22
C PRO A 27 -1.07 -5.25 18.54
N ALA A 28 -1.64 -6.24 17.86
CA ALA A 28 -0.89 -7.33 17.25
C ALA A 28 0.14 -6.83 16.22
N LEU A 29 -0.20 -5.80 15.44
CA LEU A 29 0.69 -5.19 14.44
C LEU A 29 1.99 -4.64 15.04
N ALA A 30 2.01 -4.24 16.32
CA ALA A 30 3.19 -3.68 16.96
C ALA A 30 4.42 -4.62 16.88
N THR A 31 4.18 -5.92 17.05
CA THR A 31 5.21 -6.98 17.05
C THR A 31 5.10 -7.93 15.85
N PHE A 32 4.14 -7.70 14.94
CA PHE A 32 3.91 -8.58 13.79
C PHE A 32 5.00 -8.48 12.72
N SER A 33 5.30 -9.63 12.10
CA SER A 33 6.06 -9.75 10.87
C SER A 33 5.60 -10.99 10.10
N SER A 34 5.69 -10.97 8.78
CA SER A 34 5.35 -12.10 7.91
C SER A 34 6.24 -12.08 6.67
N SER A 35 7.24 -12.97 6.62
CA SER A 35 8.15 -13.05 5.47
C SER A 35 7.52 -13.87 4.34
N PRO A 36 7.64 -13.46 3.06
CA PRO A 36 8.32 -12.26 2.56
C PRO A 36 7.42 -11.01 2.43
N TRP A 37 6.16 -11.07 2.85
CA TRP A 37 5.10 -10.10 2.52
C TRP A 37 5.18 -8.78 3.27
N PHE A 38 5.52 -8.82 4.56
CA PHE A 38 5.60 -7.68 5.46
C PHE A 38 6.70 -7.94 6.49
N THR A 39 7.91 -7.47 6.22
CA THR A 39 9.08 -7.72 7.08
C THR A 39 10.09 -6.58 7.00
N VAL A 40 10.93 -6.41 8.01
CA VAL A 40 12.07 -5.48 7.91
C VAL A 40 13.03 -5.99 6.83
N ASN A 41 13.54 -5.07 6.00
CA ASN A 41 14.47 -5.44 4.94
C ASN A 41 15.81 -5.94 5.52
N SER A 42 16.61 -6.65 4.71
CA SER A 42 17.88 -7.24 5.17
C SER A 42 18.90 -6.21 5.66
N LYS A 43 18.78 -4.94 5.23
CA LYS A 43 19.65 -3.83 5.64
C LYS A 43 19.16 -3.12 6.91
N CYS A 44 18.01 -3.49 7.46
CA CYS A 44 17.38 -2.85 8.61
C CYS A 44 17.15 -1.33 8.43
N THR A 45 16.87 -0.89 7.20
CA THR A 45 16.65 0.52 6.85
C THR A 45 15.21 0.84 6.43
N GLY A 46 14.35 -0.17 6.37
CA GLY A 46 12.97 0.00 5.96
C GLY A 46 12.16 -1.28 6.09
N VAL A 47 10.89 -1.19 5.75
CA VAL A 47 9.95 -2.32 5.76
C VAL A 47 9.68 -2.73 4.32
N GLN A 48 9.88 -4.01 4.02
CA GLN A 48 9.53 -4.61 2.75
C GLN A 48 8.04 -4.97 2.73
N PHE A 49 7.36 -4.52 1.68
CA PHE A 49 6.03 -4.96 1.29
C PHE A 49 6.13 -5.76 0.00
N ARG A 50 5.53 -6.95 -0.06
CA ARG A 50 5.54 -7.79 -1.25
C ARG A 50 4.17 -8.42 -1.46
N SER A 51 3.68 -8.36 -2.69
CA SER A 51 2.50 -9.09 -3.15
C SER A 51 2.83 -9.77 -4.48
N ALA A 52 2.55 -11.07 -4.58
CA ALA A 52 2.74 -11.84 -5.82
C ALA A 52 1.47 -11.80 -6.68
N VAL A 53 1.59 -12.10 -7.97
CA VAL A 53 0.45 -12.05 -8.92
C VAL A 53 -0.66 -13.08 -8.62
N ASN A 54 -0.34 -14.14 -7.87
CA ASN A 54 -1.27 -15.17 -7.41
C ASN A 54 -1.76 -14.96 -5.97
N ALA A 55 -1.61 -13.75 -5.44
CA ALA A 55 -2.04 -13.40 -4.09
C ALA A 55 -3.57 -13.51 -3.90
N VAL A 56 -3.97 -13.72 -2.66
CA VAL A 56 -5.39 -13.62 -2.25
C VAL A 56 -5.86 -12.18 -2.44
N THR A 57 -7.07 -12.03 -2.99
CA THR A 57 -7.71 -10.73 -3.22
C THR A 57 -9.01 -10.59 -2.43
N THR A 58 -9.47 -9.36 -2.27
CA THR A 58 -10.85 -9.08 -1.80
C THR A 58 -11.84 -9.34 -2.94
N PRO A 59 -13.14 -9.56 -2.66
CA PRO A 59 -14.12 -9.92 -3.70
C PRO A 59 -14.25 -8.89 -4.83
N ASN A 60 -14.00 -7.62 -4.53
CA ASN A 60 -14.13 -6.52 -5.47
C ASN A 60 -12.79 -6.09 -6.10
N SER A 61 -11.69 -6.79 -5.83
CA SER A 61 -10.37 -6.50 -6.40
C SER A 61 -9.81 -7.71 -7.11
N SER A 62 -9.27 -7.50 -8.31
CA SER A 62 -8.49 -8.53 -9.02
C SER A 62 -7.00 -8.52 -8.68
N TYR A 63 -6.55 -7.59 -7.82
CA TYR A 63 -5.15 -7.45 -7.43
C TYR A 63 -4.97 -7.69 -5.92
N GLY A 64 -3.99 -8.53 -5.57
CA GLY A 64 -3.60 -8.76 -4.18
C GLY A 64 -2.63 -7.70 -3.69
N ARG A 65 -2.58 -7.48 -2.38
CA ARG A 65 -1.80 -6.39 -1.77
C ARG A 65 -1.10 -6.82 -0.48
N ALA A 66 0.05 -6.22 -0.24
CA ALA A 66 0.67 -6.11 1.08
C ALA A 66 0.74 -4.61 1.37
N GLU A 67 -0.21 -4.08 2.13
CA GLU A 67 -0.44 -2.63 2.15
C GLU A 67 -0.96 -2.17 3.51
N LEU A 68 -0.54 -0.97 3.92
CA LEU A 68 -1.06 -0.32 5.11
C LEU A 68 -2.34 0.46 4.80
N ARG A 69 -3.33 0.36 5.69
CA ARG A 69 -4.55 1.16 5.67
C ARG A 69 -4.55 2.07 6.88
N GLU A 70 -4.69 3.38 6.66
CA GLU A 70 -4.65 4.40 7.71
C GLU A 70 -5.71 4.13 8.80
N MET A 71 -5.37 4.27 10.06
CA MET A 71 -6.31 4.10 11.17
C MET A 71 -6.28 5.35 12.04
N THR A 72 -7.20 5.45 12.98
CA THR A 72 -7.21 6.48 14.02
C THR A 72 -7.45 5.83 15.37
N ASP A 73 -7.42 6.63 16.44
CA ASP A 73 -7.70 6.18 17.80
C ASP A 73 -6.84 4.96 18.18
N ASN A 74 -5.53 5.11 18.00
CA ASN A 74 -4.51 4.08 18.25
C ASN A 74 -4.74 2.77 17.47
N GLY A 75 -5.18 2.87 16.22
CA GLY A 75 -5.36 1.70 15.35
C GLY A 75 -6.70 0.97 15.53
N THR A 76 -7.60 1.49 16.38
CA THR A 76 -8.86 0.82 16.70
C THR A 76 -9.99 1.14 15.71
N LYS A 77 -9.91 2.28 15.02
CA LYS A 77 -10.92 2.73 14.06
C LYS A 77 -10.31 3.05 12.71
N ASN A 78 -11.08 2.83 11.65
CA ASN A 78 -10.72 3.28 10.31
C ASN A 78 -10.64 4.81 10.30
N ALA A 79 -9.55 5.38 9.79
CA ALA A 79 -9.51 6.81 9.48
C ALA A 79 -10.50 7.14 8.36
N SER A 80 -11.16 8.29 8.49
CA SER A 80 -12.03 8.89 7.48
C SER A 80 -12.00 10.40 7.72
N TRP A 81 -11.75 11.18 6.67
CA TRP A 81 -11.55 12.61 6.75
C TRP A 81 -12.12 13.32 5.52
N SER A 82 -12.51 14.58 5.68
CA SER A 82 -13.08 15.39 4.59
C SER A 82 -11.99 16.05 3.76
N ALA A 83 -12.13 16.02 2.44
CA ALA A 83 -11.27 16.75 1.53
C ALA A 83 -11.49 18.28 1.55
N THR A 84 -12.60 18.76 2.12
CA THR A 84 -12.97 20.18 2.17
C THR A 84 -12.82 20.80 3.56
N SER A 85 -12.40 20.02 4.56
CA SER A 85 -12.23 20.49 5.93
C SER A 85 -10.97 19.91 6.57
N GLY A 86 -10.17 20.79 7.17
CA GLY A 86 -8.88 20.45 7.77
C GLY A 86 -7.74 20.40 6.74
N THR A 87 -6.60 19.87 7.17
CA THR A 87 -5.43 19.63 6.33
C THR A 87 -4.89 18.26 6.66
N HIS A 88 -4.84 17.40 5.65
CA HIS A 88 -4.44 16.00 5.77
C HIS A 88 -3.15 15.81 4.97
N THR A 89 -2.12 15.25 5.59
CA THR A 89 -0.80 15.12 4.95
C THR A 89 -0.19 13.78 5.27
N MET A 90 0.12 13.02 4.21
CA MET A 90 0.96 11.83 4.29
C MET A 90 2.30 12.14 3.63
N THR A 91 3.39 12.00 4.38
CA THR A 91 4.75 12.05 3.85
C THR A 91 5.36 10.67 3.94
N PHE A 92 5.87 10.17 2.82
CA PHE A 92 6.50 8.85 2.74
C PHE A 92 7.80 8.92 1.93
N ARG A 93 8.67 7.93 2.16
CA ARG A 93 9.85 7.63 1.34
C ARG A 93 9.84 6.14 1.06
N GLU A 94 9.80 5.78 -0.21
CA GLU A 94 9.77 4.39 -0.63
C GLU A 94 10.60 4.20 -1.90
N ALA A 95 10.78 2.95 -2.29
CA ALA A 95 11.33 2.57 -3.58
C ALA A 95 10.61 1.31 -4.06
N PHE A 96 10.16 1.30 -5.32
CA PHE A 96 9.76 0.07 -5.99
C PHE A 96 11.00 -0.79 -6.23
N ASN A 97 10.97 -2.04 -5.78
CA ASN A 97 12.14 -2.94 -5.87
C ASN A 97 11.97 -4.09 -6.88
N LYS A 98 10.72 -4.43 -7.23
CA LYS A 98 10.40 -5.48 -8.19
C LYS A 98 9.00 -5.24 -8.78
N LEU A 99 8.88 -5.53 -10.07
CA LEU A 99 7.62 -5.51 -10.81
C LEU A 99 7.25 -6.94 -11.25
N PRO A 100 5.94 -7.23 -11.44
CA PRO A 100 5.50 -8.45 -12.12
C PRO A 100 6.09 -8.54 -13.53
N ASN A 101 6.24 -9.76 -14.05
CA ASN A 101 6.92 -9.98 -15.34
C ASN A 101 6.07 -9.54 -16.53
N ASP A 102 4.79 -9.96 -16.60
CA ASP A 102 3.96 -9.77 -17.81
C ASP A 102 3.28 -8.40 -17.84
N LYS A 103 2.81 -7.94 -16.68
CA LYS A 103 2.19 -6.61 -16.48
C LYS A 103 2.93 -5.88 -15.37
N PRO A 104 4.04 -5.17 -15.68
CA PRO A 104 4.97 -4.61 -14.71
C PRO A 104 4.42 -3.36 -14.01
N HIS A 105 3.29 -3.49 -13.33
CA HIS A 105 2.50 -2.40 -12.76
C HIS A 105 2.39 -2.59 -11.25
N VAL A 106 2.74 -1.56 -10.46
CA VAL A 106 2.61 -1.57 -9.00
C VAL A 106 2.17 -0.20 -8.51
N VAL A 107 1.31 -0.17 -7.50
CA VAL A 107 0.93 1.04 -6.75
C VAL A 107 1.66 1.01 -5.41
N GLY A 108 2.24 2.15 -5.00
CA GLY A 108 3.01 2.26 -3.76
C GLY A 108 2.34 3.10 -2.67
N ALA A 109 1.56 4.12 -3.05
CA ALA A 109 0.85 4.99 -2.13
C ALA A 109 -0.45 5.50 -2.76
N GLN A 110 -1.44 5.83 -1.93
CA GLN A 110 -2.76 6.22 -2.40
C GLN A 110 -3.54 7.11 -1.42
N ILE A 111 -4.51 7.84 -1.96
CA ILE A 111 -5.72 8.33 -1.28
C ILE A 111 -6.89 7.53 -1.85
N HIS A 112 -7.73 7.00 -0.97
CA HIS A 112 -8.89 6.18 -1.30
C HIS A 112 -10.09 6.62 -0.47
N ASP A 113 -11.28 6.71 -1.07
CA ASP A 113 -12.50 7.08 -0.37
C ASP A 113 -13.43 5.87 -0.14
N GLY A 114 -14.73 6.11 0.02
CA GLY A 114 -15.71 5.06 0.25
C GLY A 114 -16.04 4.21 -0.99
N ASP A 115 -15.73 4.73 -2.18
CA ASP A 115 -16.06 4.12 -3.47
C ASP A 115 -14.82 3.49 -4.11
N ASP A 116 -13.77 4.29 -4.37
CA ASP A 116 -12.57 3.83 -5.08
C ASP A 116 -11.32 4.69 -4.80
N ASP A 117 -10.21 4.40 -5.49
CA ASP A 117 -9.01 5.23 -5.45
C ASP A 117 -9.24 6.63 -6.05
N VAL A 118 -8.87 7.66 -5.29
CA VAL A 118 -8.94 9.06 -5.75
C VAL A 118 -7.69 9.41 -6.55
N THR A 119 -6.52 9.02 -6.03
CA THR A 119 -5.22 9.21 -6.69
C THR A 119 -4.17 8.30 -6.07
N VAL A 120 -3.27 7.77 -6.89
CA VAL A 120 -2.20 6.86 -6.45
C VAL A 120 -0.87 7.18 -7.13
N PHE A 121 0.24 6.77 -6.49
CA PHE A 121 1.56 6.67 -7.10
C PHE A 121 1.69 5.31 -7.78
N ARG A 122 1.68 5.30 -9.11
CA ARG A 122 1.64 4.10 -9.95
C ARG A 122 2.88 4.00 -10.83
N LEU A 123 3.66 2.95 -10.65
CA LEU A 123 4.78 2.60 -11.52
C LEU A 123 4.34 1.60 -12.58
N GLU A 124 4.58 1.91 -13.86
CA GLU A 124 4.40 1.01 -15.00
C GLU A 124 5.73 0.89 -15.76
N GLY A 125 6.41 -0.25 -15.63
CA GLY A 125 7.75 -0.42 -16.18
C GLY A 125 8.73 0.60 -15.58
N THR A 126 9.16 1.59 -16.38
CA THR A 126 10.05 2.68 -15.93
C THR A 126 9.30 4.00 -15.72
N SER A 127 8.00 4.04 -15.96
CA SER A 127 7.21 5.27 -15.91
C SER A 127 6.40 5.35 -14.62
N LEU A 128 6.73 6.34 -13.79
CA LEU A 128 6.02 6.66 -12.56
C LEU A 128 5.00 7.76 -12.84
N TYR A 129 3.74 7.49 -12.52
CA TYR A 129 2.60 8.40 -12.67
C TYR A 129 1.94 8.71 -11.33
N ILE A 130 1.29 9.87 -11.27
CA ILE A 130 0.21 10.17 -10.34
C ILE A 130 -1.10 10.03 -11.11
N THR A 131 -2.04 9.25 -10.59
CA THR A 131 -3.37 9.03 -11.22
C THR A 131 -4.38 10.10 -10.79
N LYS A 132 -5.55 10.13 -11.45
CA LYS A 132 -6.73 10.90 -11.01
C LYS A 132 -7.98 10.08 -11.32
N GLY A 133 -8.48 9.35 -10.32
CA GLY A 133 -9.44 8.27 -10.52
C GLY A 133 -8.99 7.32 -11.63
N ASP A 134 -9.92 6.97 -12.52
CA ASP A 134 -9.68 6.08 -13.67
C ASP A 134 -8.61 6.57 -14.67
N ASN A 135 -8.21 7.85 -14.62
CA ASN A 135 -7.11 8.33 -15.46
C ASN A 135 -5.75 7.90 -14.86
N THR A 136 -5.31 6.72 -15.29
CA THR A 136 -4.05 6.09 -14.86
C THR A 136 -2.77 6.83 -15.28
N HIS A 137 -2.84 7.77 -16.25
CA HIS A 137 -1.69 8.52 -16.77
C HIS A 137 -1.83 10.03 -16.59
N HIS A 138 -2.56 10.49 -15.56
CA HIS A 138 -2.86 11.91 -15.35
C HIS A 138 -1.62 12.81 -15.28
N LYS A 139 -0.61 12.45 -14.49
CA LYS A 139 0.65 13.20 -14.40
C LYS A 139 1.86 12.27 -14.40
N LEU A 140 2.72 12.40 -15.40
CA LEU A 140 4.04 11.75 -15.40
C LEU A 140 4.97 12.45 -14.39
N VAL A 141 5.53 11.67 -13.48
CA VAL A 141 6.59 12.10 -12.54
C VAL A 141 7.96 11.88 -13.17
N THR A 142 8.19 10.69 -13.71
CA THR A 142 9.38 10.34 -14.48
C THR A 142 9.10 9.15 -15.40
N SER A 143 9.75 9.08 -16.56
CA SER A 143 9.72 7.93 -17.47
C SER A 143 10.97 7.04 -17.38
N ASN A 144 11.94 7.40 -16.54
CA ASN A 144 13.25 6.74 -16.44
C ASN A 144 13.53 6.13 -15.05
N TYR A 145 12.47 5.71 -14.33
CA TYR A 145 12.60 5.04 -13.05
C TYR A 145 13.49 3.80 -13.19
N LYS A 146 14.43 3.62 -12.25
CA LYS A 146 15.30 2.45 -12.14
C LYS A 146 15.06 1.78 -10.79
N LEU A 147 14.83 0.47 -10.83
CA LEU A 147 14.73 -0.36 -9.63
C LEU A 147 16.06 -0.43 -8.88
#